data_AF-A0A2G5TCU6-F1
#
_entry.id   AF-A0A2G5TCU6-F1
#
_cell.length_a   1.000
_cell.length_b   1.000
_cell.length_c   1.000
_cell.angle_alpha   90.00
_cell.angle_beta   90.00
_cell.angle_gamma   90.00
#
_symmetry.space_group_name_H-M   'P 1'
#
loop_
_entity.id
_entity.type
_entity.pdbx_description
1 polymer ?
#
loop_
_entity_poly.entity_id
_entity_poly.type
_entity_poly.pdbx_seq_one_letter_code
_entity_poly.pdbx_strand_id
1 'polypeptide(L)'
;MSIIFLLVLIFSSTSHSCWVRQPKSATPPTTSSTPPPIPIGDCKCPPLKMYSMNDYISNNEGGKYLKNQQSWNPTIGVDKDLCTFNVQCDPIPGVPNYYTVAFRSNGSPIYVSLKIRKRSLKNKCVQINRVINNKNTFVEQPRYIGSLDCRPHTDGTHQWYFHDYPVFDLGFACVADVHSFKCPIIKIGDKVNFTERDPWARQGSLYISECPDNLYPMLHSTDAYITTGGARKPESGIFEELFCVKVNDTAFAWYFANKQLNSVWFECHSLEEVFGAGSKCVCGAFPQINNRNDLEKYDRKGEYKDVQIGANNWSASCKFNMECEKGYTAVVFSANYDPIILTGNYITCTYNPLSNWLRAWFVNSVRVVNPAGACLLLPQTP
;
A
#
# COMPACT_ATOMS: atom_id res chain seq x y z
N MET A 1 32.80 59.18 -28.97
CA MET A 1 31.51 58.74 -29.55
C MET A 1 31.58 57.22 -29.65
N SER A 2 31.06 56.50 -28.66
CA SER A 2 31.12 55.03 -28.60
C SER A 2 29.85 54.51 -27.95
N ILE A 3 29.14 53.64 -28.68
CA ILE A 3 27.84 53.07 -28.34
C ILE A 3 28.09 51.80 -27.50
N ILE A 4 27.48 51.73 -26.31
CA ILE A 4 27.47 50.54 -25.45
C ILE A 4 26.23 49.70 -25.81
N PHE A 5 26.44 48.48 -26.29
CA PHE A 5 25.40 47.48 -26.50
C PHE A 5 25.05 46.82 -25.16
N LEU A 6 23.80 46.98 -24.70
CA LEU A 6 23.25 46.29 -23.55
C LEU A 6 22.60 44.97 -24.02
N LEU A 7 23.21 43.83 -23.68
CA LEU A 7 22.66 42.50 -23.93
C LEU A 7 21.67 42.13 -22.83
N VAL A 8 20.37 42.19 -23.14
CA VAL A 8 19.29 41.68 -22.29
C VAL A 8 19.16 40.17 -22.50
N LEU A 9 19.57 39.38 -21.50
CA LEU A 9 19.31 37.94 -21.44
C LEU A 9 17.83 37.72 -21.07
N ILE A 10 17.02 37.37 -22.07
CA ILE A 10 15.65 36.89 -21.88
C ILE A 10 15.72 35.42 -21.48
N PHE A 11 15.56 35.12 -20.19
CA PHE A 11 15.24 33.76 -19.75
C PHE A 11 13.78 33.47 -20.06
N SER A 12 13.52 32.66 -21.10
CA SER A 12 12.21 32.09 -21.37
C SER A 12 11.94 30.91 -20.42
N SER A 13 11.50 31.20 -19.19
CA SER A 13 10.90 30.19 -18.32
C SER A 13 9.47 29.89 -18.82
N THR A 14 9.29 28.79 -19.53
CA THR A 14 7.97 28.29 -19.94
C THR A 14 7.27 27.57 -18.78
N SER A 15 6.96 28.31 -17.72
CA SER A 15 6.05 27.86 -16.65
C SER A 15 4.63 27.78 -17.19
N HIS A 16 4.20 26.57 -17.57
CA HIS A 16 2.81 26.29 -17.95
C HIS A 16 1.99 26.09 -16.67
N SER A 17 1.48 27.18 -16.10
CA SER A 17 0.52 27.19 -15.01
C SER A 17 -0.88 26.80 -15.52
N CYS A 18 -1.42 25.67 -15.06
CA CYS A 18 -2.85 25.36 -15.22
C CYS A 18 -3.67 26.32 -14.36
N TRP A 19 -4.24 27.36 -14.96
CA TRP A 19 -5.22 28.21 -14.30
C TRP A 19 -6.54 27.44 -14.14
N VAL A 20 -6.96 27.21 -12.90
CA VAL A 20 -8.32 26.78 -12.56
C VAL A 20 -8.98 27.90 -11.76
N ARG A 21 -10.17 28.31 -12.20
CA ARG A 21 -11.02 29.30 -11.51
C ARG A 21 -11.21 28.87 -10.06
N GLN A 22 -10.87 29.74 -9.11
CA GLN A 22 -11.22 29.56 -7.70
C GLN A 22 -12.75 29.46 -7.55
N PRO A 23 -13.29 28.42 -6.90
CA PRO A 23 -14.62 28.49 -6.33
C PRO A 23 -14.62 29.51 -5.20
N LYS A 24 -15.63 30.40 -5.19
CA LYS A 24 -15.85 31.35 -4.09
C LYS A 24 -15.95 30.61 -2.76
N SER A 25 -15.27 31.15 -1.75
CA SER A 25 -15.37 30.77 -0.34
C SER A 25 -16.83 30.59 0.09
N ALA A 26 -17.22 29.35 0.36
CA ALA A 26 -18.48 29.03 1.03
C ALA A 26 -18.19 28.56 2.45
N THR A 27 -18.88 29.18 3.40
CA THR A 27 -18.91 28.93 4.85
C THR A 27 -19.06 27.43 5.17
N PRO A 28 -18.50 26.91 6.28
CA PRO A 28 -18.50 25.47 6.54
C PRO A 28 -19.91 24.99 6.91
N PRO A 29 -20.47 23.95 6.27
CA PRO A 29 -21.68 23.34 6.77
C PRO A 29 -21.34 22.35 7.88
N THR A 30 -21.96 22.57 9.05
CA THR A 30 -22.20 21.54 10.07
C THR A 30 -23.27 20.57 9.57
N THR A 31 -22.92 19.30 9.38
CA THR A 31 -23.71 18.05 9.55
C THR A 31 -23.06 16.94 8.73
N SER A 32 -23.13 15.69 9.21
CA SER A 32 -22.45 14.52 8.66
C SER A 32 -22.57 14.41 7.13
N SER A 33 -21.50 14.71 6.40
CA SER A 33 -21.50 14.68 4.94
C SER A 33 -20.61 13.55 4.46
N THR A 34 -21.15 12.33 4.37
CA THR A 34 -20.62 11.38 3.39
C THR A 34 -20.95 11.98 2.01
N PRO A 35 -19.96 12.30 1.16
CA PRO A 35 -20.23 12.76 -0.19
C PRO A 35 -21.10 11.72 -0.93
N PRO A 36 -22.00 12.15 -1.84
CA PRO A 36 -22.83 11.21 -2.57
C PRO A 36 -21.95 10.20 -3.35
N PRO A 37 -22.33 8.91 -3.40
CA PRO A 37 -21.61 7.91 -4.18
C PRO A 37 -21.47 8.36 -5.63
N ILE A 38 -20.34 8.03 -6.26
CA ILE A 38 -20.11 8.40 -7.66
C ILE A 38 -20.74 7.33 -8.56
N PRO A 39 -21.76 7.68 -9.38
CA PRO A 39 -22.37 6.74 -10.30
C PRO A 39 -21.35 6.34 -11.36
N ILE A 40 -21.18 5.05 -11.59
CA ILE A 40 -20.26 4.53 -12.61
C ILE A 40 -20.91 4.39 -14.00
N GLY A 41 -22.04 5.06 -14.24
CA GLY A 41 -22.78 4.99 -15.51
C GLY A 41 -23.48 3.64 -15.71
N ASP A 42 -23.43 3.10 -16.92
CA ASP A 42 -24.05 1.82 -17.30
C ASP A 42 -23.29 0.60 -16.77
N CYS A 43 -22.19 0.83 -16.06
CA CYS A 43 -21.45 -0.20 -15.38
C CYS A 43 -22.28 -0.74 -14.22
N LYS A 44 -22.60 -2.03 -14.26
CA LYS A 44 -23.50 -2.70 -13.32
C LYS A 44 -22.96 -2.80 -11.89
N CYS A 45 -21.70 -2.43 -11.65
CA CYS A 45 -21.07 -2.52 -10.33
C CYS A 45 -21.54 -1.45 -9.35
N PRO A 46 -21.32 -1.66 -8.04
CA PRO A 46 -21.68 -0.68 -7.03
C PRO A 46 -20.91 0.64 -7.22
N PRO A 47 -21.53 1.79 -6.93
CA PRO A 47 -20.88 3.08 -7.04
C PRO A 47 -19.68 3.18 -6.10
N LEU A 48 -18.69 3.97 -6.51
CA LEU A 48 -17.51 4.22 -5.68
C LEU A 48 -17.87 5.18 -4.55
N LYS A 49 -17.44 4.85 -3.34
CA LYS A 49 -17.61 5.72 -2.18
C LYS A 49 -16.49 6.76 -2.14
N MET A 50 -16.85 8.02 -1.91
CA MET A 50 -15.90 9.09 -1.57
C MET A 50 -15.90 9.23 -0.05
N TYR A 51 -14.71 9.32 0.55
CA TYR A 51 -14.58 9.31 2.01
C TYR A 51 -13.99 10.61 2.53
N SER A 52 -14.76 11.28 3.40
CA SER A 52 -14.28 12.37 4.22
C SER A 52 -13.57 11.83 5.48
N MET A 53 -12.69 12.67 6.05
CA MET A 53 -11.70 12.35 7.08
C MET A 53 -12.27 11.69 8.35
N ASN A 54 -13.48 12.07 8.80
CA ASN A 54 -13.87 11.80 10.18
C ASN A 54 -14.64 10.48 10.39
N ASP A 55 -15.53 10.10 9.48
CA ASP A 55 -16.44 8.98 9.75
C ASP A 55 -15.90 7.63 9.23
N TYR A 56 -15.21 7.60 8.08
CA TYR A 56 -14.86 6.31 7.47
C TYR A 56 -13.44 5.84 7.82
N ILE A 57 -12.42 6.70 7.76
CA ILE A 57 -11.04 6.30 8.11
C ILE A 57 -11.00 5.82 9.57
N SER A 58 -11.64 6.56 10.48
CA SER A 58 -11.71 6.22 11.91
C SER A 58 -12.40 4.88 12.20
N ASN A 59 -13.36 4.48 11.35
CA ASN A 59 -14.16 3.26 11.52
C ASN A 59 -13.69 2.09 10.62
N ASN A 60 -12.74 2.32 9.72
CA ASN A 60 -12.15 1.27 8.90
C ASN A 60 -11.06 0.57 9.72
N GLU A 61 -11.28 -0.69 10.11
CA GLU A 61 -10.34 -1.45 10.95
C GLU A 61 -8.92 -1.48 10.40
N GLY A 62 -8.77 -1.62 9.08
CA GLY A 62 -7.47 -1.61 8.41
C GLY A 62 -6.82 -0.22 8.37
N GLY A 63 -7.61 0.86 8.35
CA GLY A 63 -7.19 2.24 8.05
C GLY A 63 -7.24 3.21 9.22
N LYS A 64 -7.80 2.82 10.37
CA LYS A 64 -8.00 3.69 11.56
C LYS A 64 -6.73 4.31 12.11
N TYR A 65 -5.57 3.72 11.84
CA TYR A 65 -4.29 4.28 12.23
C TYR A 65 -3.98 5.60 11.50
N LEU A 66 -4.61 5.87 10.36
CA LEU A 66 -4.50 7.12 9.60
C LEU A 66 -5.45 8.23 10.09
N LYS A 67 -6.28 8.00 11.12
CA LYS A 67 -7.34 8.93 11.54
C LYS A 67 -6.88 10.35 11.90
N ASN A 68 -5.64 10.52 12.34
CA ASN A 68 -5.08 11.83 12.71
C ASN A 68 -4.35 12.53 11.56
N GLN A 69 -4.34 11.92 10.36
CA GLN A 69 -3.78 12.53 9.17
C GLN A 69 -4.78 13.48 8.54
N GLN A 70 -4.28 14.59 8.01
CA GLN A 70 -5.07 15.40 7.11
C GLN A 70 -5.40 14.58 5.86
N SER A 71 -6.68 14.48 5.51
CA SER A 71 -7.15 13.81 4.30
C SER A 71 -8.21 14.63 3.57
N TRP A 72 -8.35 14.38 2.27
CA TRP A 72 -9.34 15.05 1.43
C TRP A 72 -9.83 14.11 0.32
N ASN A 73 -10.95 14.48 -0.28
CA ASN A 73 -11.55 13.71 -1.35
C ASN A 73 -10.70 13.81 -2.61
N PRO A 74 -10.38 12.69 -3.27
CA PRO A 74 -9.84 12.71 -4.61
C PRO A 74 -10.92 13.09 -5.62
N THR A 75 -10.48 13.57 -6.78
CA THR A 75 -11.32 13.71 -7.96
C THR A 75 -11.40 12.35 -8.66
N ILE A 76 -12.59 11.76 -8.81
CA ILE A 76 -12.77 10.49 -9.51
C ILE A 76 -13.44 10.73 -10.86
N GLY A 77 -12.76 10.36 -11.94
CA GLY A 77 -13.29 10.37 -13.30
C GLY A 77 -13.67 8.96 -13.74
N VAL A 78 -14.89 8.76 -14.25
CA VAL A 78 -15.36 7.46 -14.75
C VAL A 78 -15.45 7.48 -16.28
N ASP A 79 -14.89 6.44 -16.90
CA ASP A 79 -15.10 6.09 -18.30
C ASP A 79 -16.21 5.04 -18.37
N LYS A 80 -17.42 5.50 -18.76
CA LYS A 80 -18.65 4.69 -18.77
C LYS A 80 -18.62 3.61 -19.85
N ASP A 81 -17.99 3.87 -20.98
CA ASP A 81 -17.93 2.94 -22.12
C ASP A 81 -17.02 1.75 -21.81
N LEU A 82 -16.01 1.98 -20.97
CA LEU A 82 -14.98 0.99 -20.66
C LEU A 82 -15.10 0.40 -19.26
N CYS A 83 -16.06 0.88 -18.45
CA CYS A 83 -16.19 0.55 -17.05
C CYS A 83 -14.89 0.62 -16.26
N THR A 84 -14.16 1.72 -16.52
CA THR A 84 -12.93 2.04 -15.80
C THR A 84 -13.06 3.38 -15.11
N PHE A 85 -12.26 3.60 -14.08
CA PHE A 85 -12.24 4.86 -13.35
C PHE A 85 -10.81 5.27 -13.02
N ASN A 86 -10.63 6.56 -12.82
CA ASN A 86 -9.36 7.18 -12.45
C ASN A 86 -9.58 7.99 -11.16
N VAL A 87 -8.63 7.95 -10.22
CA VAL A 87 -8.72 8.67 -8.93
C VAL A 87 -7.52 9.61 -8.82
N GLN A 88 -7.75 10.91 -8.87
CA GLN A 88 -6.71 11.94 -8.84
C GLN A 88 -6.70 12.62 -7.47
N CYS A 89 -5.52 12.69 -6.85
CA CYS A 89 -5.30 13.52 -5.69
C CYS A 89 -4.70 14.85 -6.11
N ASP A 90 -5.52 15.90 -6.03
CA ASP A 90 -5.05 17.26 -6.29
C ASP A 90 -4.30 17.80 -5.07
N PRO A 91 -3.15 18.49 -5.27
CA PRO A 91 -2.42 19.09 -4.17
C PRO A 91 -3.28 20.19 -3.51
N ILE A 92 -3.24 20.24 -2.18
CA ILE A 92 -3.92 21.28 -1.40
C ILE A 92 -2.89 22.20 -0.72
N PRO A 93 -3.24 23.47 -0.44
CA PRO A 93 -2.32 24.40 0.21
C PRO A 93 -1.75 23.83 1.52
N GLY A 94 -0.43 23.91 1.69
CA GLY A 94 0.27 23.45 2.89
C GLY A 94 0.59 21.95 2.94
N VAL A 95 0.22 21.15 1.93
CA VAL A 95 0.46 19.69 1.91
C VAL A 95 1.28 19.30 0.67
N PRO A 96 2.62 19.45 0.71
CA PRO A 96 3.49 19.12 -0.42
C PRO A 96 3.75 17.61 -0.60
N ASN A 97 3.41 16.80 0.41
CA ASN A 97 3.58 15.35 0.39
C ASN A 97 2.26 14.64 0.68
N TYR A 98 1.88 13.67 -0.15
CA TYR A 98 0.63 12.93 0.02
C TYR A 98 0.59 11.65 -0.81
N TYR A 99 -0.37 10.77 -0.53
CA TYR A 99 -0.59 9.54 -1.28
C TYR A 99 -2.08 9.27 -1.48
N THR A 100 -2.40 8.54 -2.55
CA THR A 100 -3.77 8.06 -2.85
C THR A 100 -3.97 6.69 -2.23
N VAL A 101 -5.05 6.54 -1.47
CA VAL A 101 -5.38 5.31 -0.74
C VAL A 101 -6.73 4.78 -1.18
N ALA A 102 -6.81 3.47 -1.42
CA ALA A 102 -8.04 2.70 -1.51
C ALA A 102 -8.32 2.03 -0.16
N PHE A 103 -9.47 2.32 0.42
CA PHE A 103 -9.97 1.67 1.62
C PHE A 103 -11.02 0.62 1.27
N ARG A 104 -11.09 -0.39 2.13
CA ARG A 104 -11.97 -1.56 2.01
C ARG A 104 -12.14 -2.20 3.38
N SER A 105 -13.28 -2.80 3.65
CA SER A 105 -13.59 -3.47 4.93
C SER A 105 -12.77 -4.74 5.12
N ASN A 106 -12.48 -5.45 4.02
CA ASN A 106 -11.86 -6.76 4.05
C ASN A 106 -10.33 -6.72 4.20
N GLY A 107 -9.70 -5.58 4.51
CA GLY A 107 -8.25 -5.55 4.72
C GLY A 107 -7.64 -4.17 4.88
N SER A 108 -6.32 -4.17 5.09
CA SER A 108 -5.51 -2.96 5.14
C SER A 108 -5.69 -2.08 3.88
N PRO A 109 -5.60 -0.76 4.02
CA PRO A 109 -5.68 0.15 2.90
C PRO A 109 -4.60 -0.18 1.85
N ILE A 110 -4.98 -0.07 0.59
CA ILE A 110 -4.07 -0.28 -0.54
C ILE A 110 -3.67 1.09 -1.06
N TYR A 111 -2.39 1.33 -1.18
CA TYR A 111 -1.86 2.56 -1.76
C TYR A 111 -1.81 2.42 -3.27
N VAL A 112 -2.38 3.38 -4.00
CA VAL A 112 -2.79 3.16 -5.39
C VAL A 112 -1.99 4.01 -6.38
N SER A 113 -1.55 3.38 -7.48
CA SER A 113 -1.22 4.01 -8.78
C SER A 113 -2.35 3.75 -9.78
N LEU A 114 -2.79 4.77 -10.53
CA LEU A 114 -3.95 4.67 -11.43
C LEU A 114 -3.69 5.10 -12.87
N LYS A 115 -4.58 4.64 -13.75
CA LYS A 115 -4.51 4.74 -15.21
C LYS A 115 -4.97 6.11 -15.70
N ILE A 116 -4.58 6.43 -16.92
CA ILE A 116 -5.32 7.25 -17.87
C ILE A 116 -5.37 6.49 -19.20
N ARG A 117 -6.54 6.13 -19.73
CA ARG A 117 -6.61 5.84 -21.17
C ARG A 117 -6.62 7.18 -21.91
N LYS A 118 -5.59 7.51 -22.69
CA LYS A 118 -5.65 8.63 -23.63
C LYS A 118 -5.95 8.11 -25.04
N ARG A 119 -7.12 8.48 -25.57
CA ARG A 119 -7.22 8.89 -26.98
C ARG A 119 -6.94 10.39 -27.01
N SER A 120 -5.78 10.74 -27.56
CA SER A 120 -5.36 12.09 -27.98
C SER A 120 -5.74 13.28 -27.08
N LEU A 121 -4.84 13.72 -26.19
CA LEU A 121 -4.87 15.10 -25.66
C LEU A 121 -3.44 15.56 -25.32
N LYS A 122 -3.01 16.68 -25.89
CA LYS A 122 -1.66 17.26 -25.79
C LYS A 122 -1.30 17.90 -24.42
N ASN A 123 -2.13 17.77 -23.39
CA ASN A 123 -1.82 18.29 -22.05
C ASN A 123 -1.65 17.12 -21.07
N LYS A 124 -0.40 16.83 -20.68
CA LYS A 124 0.00 15.79 -19.70
C LYS A 124 -0.19 16.33 -18.28
N CYS A 125 -1.20 15.87 -17.56
CA CYS A 125 -1.16 15.77 -16.10
C CYS A 125 -1.66 14.38 -15.71
N VAL A 126 -0.77 13.54 -15.19
CA VAL A 126 -1.13 12.33 -14.45
C VAL A 126 -0.25 12.32 -13.22
N GLN A 127 -0.82 12.61 -12.05
CA GLN A 127 -0.11 12.44 -10.79
C GLN A 127 -0.96 11.54 -9.90
N ILE A 128 -0.58 10.26 -9.85
CA ILE A 128 -1.11 9.30 -8.89
C ILE A 128 0.07 8.43 -8.51
N ASN A 129 0.70 8.76 -7.38
CA ASN A 129 1.69 8.03 -6.56
C ASN A 129 2.03 8.89 -5.32
N ARG A 130 2.77 8.37 -4.34
CA ARG A 130 3.30 9.16 -3.21
C ARG A 130 4.01 10.40 -3.77
N VAL A 131 3.36 11.55 -3.65
CA VAL A 131 3.87 12.84 -4.05
C VAL A 131 4.79 13.30 -2.95
N ILE A 132 5.99 13.71 -3.33
CA ILE A 132 7.00 14.24 -2.42
C ILE A 132 7.44 15.57 -3.00
N ASN A 133 7.33 16.63 -2.21
CA ASN A 133 7.67 18.00 -2.62
C ASN A 133 6.97 18.42 -3.93
N ASN A 134 5.68 18.12 -4.06
CA ASN A 134 4.86 18.33 -5.27
C ASN A 134 5.39 17.67 -6.56
N LYS A 135 6.35 16.74 -6.41
CA LYS A 135 6.87 15.93 -7.51
C LYS A 135 6.33 14.52 -7.36
N ASN A 136 5.75 14.03 -8.45
CA ASN A 136 5.48 12.61 -8.58
C ASN A 136 6.82 11.88 -8.72
N THR A 137 7.08 10.91 -7.84
CA THR A 137 8.36 10.20 -7.75
C THR A 137 8.42 8.92 -8.59
N PHE A 138 7.46 8.71 -9.51
CA PHE A 138 7.21 7.39 -10.09
C PHE A 138 7.08 7.34 -11.63
N VAL A 139 7.09 6.11 -12.20
CA VAL A 139 7.11 5.83 -13.66
C VAL A 139 5.98 6.49 -14.45
N GLU A 140 6.25 6.64 -15.74
CA GLU A 140 5.31 7.16 -16.72
C GLU A 140 3.95 6.46 -16.65
N GLN A 141 2.94 7.28 -16.46
CA GLN A 141 1.54 6.92 -16.48
C GLN A 141 1.02 6.89 -17.91
N PRO A 142 0.13 5.95 -18.25
CA PRO A 142 -0.86 5.30 -17.36
C PRO A 142 -0.56 3.87 -16.84
N ARG A 143 -1.11 3.47 -15.66
CA ARG A 143 -1.05 2.09 -15.09
C ARG A 143 -2.39 1.51 -14.62
N TYR A 144 -2.65 0.23 -14.81
CA TYR A 144 -3.83 -0.48 -14.30
C TYR A 144 -3.62 -0.92 -12.83
N ILE A 145 -4.63 -0.78 -11.96
CA ILE A 145 -4.67 -1.51 -10.68
C ILE A 145 -4.88 -2.98 -11.08
N GLY A 146 -3.77 -3.70 -11.25
CA GLY A 146 -3.62 -4.91 -12.07
C GLY A 146 -4.69 -6.01 -11.99
N SER A 147 -5.49 -6.03 -10.94
CA SER A 147 -6.49 -7.06 -10.69
C SER A 147 -7.78 -6.49 -10.10
N LEU A 148 -8.07 -5.21 -10.31
CA LEU A 148 -9.35 -4.59 -9.94
C LEU A 148 -10.28 -4.58 -11.15
N ASP A 149 -11.36 -5.36 -11.11
CA ASP A 149 -12.33 -5.47 -12.20
C ASP A 149 -13.77 -5.56 -11.69
N CYS A 150 -14.71 -5.31 -12.60
CA CYS A 150 -16.14 -5.42 -12.34
C CYS A 150 -16.66 -6.69 -13.03
N ARG A 151 -17.23 -7.62 -12.27
CA ARG A 151 -17.76 -8.89 -12.81
C ARG A 151 -19.00 -9.37 -12.05
N PRO A 152 -19.79 -10.30 -12.62
CA PRO A 152 -20.93 -10.90 -11.93
C PRO A 152 -20.53 -11.55 -10.60
N HIS A 153 -21.40 -11.44 -9.61
CA HIS A 153 -21.31 -12.11 -8.31
C HIS A 153 -22.28 -13.29 -8.23
N THR A 154 -22.11 -14.14 -7.22
CA THR A 154 -22.86 -15.40 -7.07
C THR A 154 -24.36 -15.19 -6.87
N ASP A 155 -24.78 -14.02 -6.42
CA ASP A 155 -26.18 -13.62 -6.25
C ASP A 155 -26.81 -13.01 -7.52
N GLY A 156 -26.07 -12.99 -8.63
CA GLY A 156 -26.51 -12.40 -9.91
C GLY A 156 -26.31 -10.89 -10.02
N THR A 157 -25.85 -10.22 -8.95
CA THR A 157 -25.44 -8.80 -9.01
C THR A 157 -24.06 -8.66 -9.64
N HIS A 158 -23.54 -7.44 -9.81
CA HIS A 158 -22.14 -7.23 -10.17
C HIS A 158 -21.40 -6.67 -8.97
N GLN A 159 -20.13 -7.05 -8.83
CA GLN A 159 -19.29 -6.64 -7.71
C GLN A 159 -17.90 -6.27 -8.22
N TRP A 160 -17.24 -5.34 -7.53
CA TRP A 160 -15.81 -5.10 -7.71
C TRP A 160 -15.03 -6.29 -7.15
N TYR A 161 -14.05 -6.78 -7.89
CA TYR A 161 -13.13 -7.79 -7.41
C TYR A 161 -11.73 -7.24 -7.47
N PHE A 162 -10.98 -7.43 -6.39
CA PHE A 162 -9.55 -7.16 -6.37
C PHE A 162 -8.86 -8.51 -6.14
N HIS A 163 -7.89 -8.90 -6.97
CA HIS A 163 -7.21 -10.23 -6.88
C HIS A 163 -8.19 -11.40 -6.67
N ASP A 164 -9.23 -11.48 -7.50
CA ASP A 164 -10.27 -12.51 -7.46
C ASP A 164 -11.17 -12.53 -6.21
N TYR A 165 -11.02 -11.59 -5.28
CA TYR A 165 -11.85 -11.48 -4.07
C TYR A 165 -12.84 -10.31 -4.18
N PRO A 166 -14.14 -10.51 -3.85
CA PRO A 166 -15.14 -9.45 -3.93
C PRO A 166 -14.90 -8.34 -2.89
N VAL A 167 -15.00 -7.09 -3.32
CA VAL A 167 -14.79 -5.88 -2.51
C VAL A 167 -16.08 -5.07 -2.44
N PHE A 168 -16.82 -5.17 -1.34
CA PHE A 168 -18.17 -4.62 -1.21
C PHE A 168 -18.22 -3.12 -0.87
N ASP A 169 -17.14 -2.55 -0.35
CA ASP A 169 -17.12 -1.18 0.18
C ASP A 169 -15.89 -0.38 -0.24
N LEU A 170 -15.56 -0.46 -1.52
CA LEU A 170 -14.45 0.29 -2.10
C LEU A 170 -14.67 1.81 -2.02
N GLY A 171 -13.67 2.52 -1.50
CA GLY A 171 -13.58 3.95 -1.72
C GLY A 171 -12.18 4.50 -1.50
N PHE A 172 -12.03 5.80 -1.76
CA PHE A 172 -10.73 6.41 -1.93
C PHE A 172 -10.59 7.69 -1.12
N ALA A 173 -9.37 7.96 -0.65
CA ALA A 173 -8.99 9.24 -0.06
C ALA A 173 -7.56 9.65 -0.50
N CYS A 174 -7.30 10.95 -0.42
CA CYS A 174 -5.96 11.49 -0.44
C CYS A 174 -5.53 11.71 1.01
N VAL A 175 -4.34 11.25 1.37
CA VAL A 175 -3.84 11.33 2.75
C VAL A 175 -2.50 12.04 2.76
N ALA A 176 -2.34 13.02 3.65
CA ALA A 176 -1.12 13.77 3.81
C ALA A 176 0.02 12.88 4.32
N ASP A 177 1.23 13.15 3.82
CA ASP A 177 2.50 12.56 4.25
C ASP A 177 3.50 13.64 4.71
N VAL A 178 2.97 14.68 5.34
CA VAL A 178 3.76 15.83 5.80
C VAL A 178 4.49 15.55 7.11
N HIS A 179 4.18 14.43 7.76
CA HIS A 179 4.71 14.07 9.06
C HIS A 179 5.97 13.22 8.99
N SER A 180 6.40 12.78 7.80
CA SER A 180 7.63 11.99 7.65
C SER A 180 8.90 12.71 8.15
N PHE A 181 8.89 14.04 8.25
CA PHE A 181 9.96 14.83 8.87
C PHE A 181 9.91 14.91 10.41
N LYS A 182 8.84 14.42 11.03
CA LYS A 182 8.61 14.47 12.48
C LYS A 182 8.75 13.10 13.14
N CYS A 183 8.99 12.05 12.35
CA CYS A 183 9.19 10.72 12.87
C CYS A 183 10.56 10.55 13.55
N PRO A 184 10.69 9.57 14.47
CA PRO A 184 11.98 9.18 15.00
C PRO A 184 12.98 8.86 13.89
N ILE A 185 14.25 9.22 14.09
CA ILE A 185 15.31 8.92 13.13
C ILE A 185 15.42 7.39 12.97
N ILE A 186 15.45 6.92 11.72
CA ILE A 186 15.74 5.53 11.40
C ILE A 186 17.26 5.32 11.52
N LYS A 187 17.70 4.36 12.32
CA LYS A 187 19.13 4.02 12.41
C LYS A 187 19.53 3.16 11.21
N ILE A 188 20.80 3.24 10.81
CA ILE A 188 21.34 2.48 9.68
C ILE A 188 22.48 1.63 10.24
N GLY A 189 22.39 0.31 10.07
CA GLY A 189 23.45 -0.61 10.47
C GLY A 189 24.67 -0.51 9.57
N ASP A 190 25.85 -0.83 10.12
CA ASP A 190 27.16 -0.57 9.48
C ASP A 190 27.35 -1.22 8.10
N LYS A 191 26.64 -2.32 7.83
CA LYS A 191 26.74 -3.08 6.56
C LYS A 191 25.70 -2.66 5.52
N VAL A 192 24.79 -1.75 5.85
CA VAL A 192 23.72 -1.32 4.94
C VAL A 192 24.20 -0.10 4.17
N ASN A 193 24.26 -0.22 2.85
CA ASN A 193 24.34 0.96 1.99
C ASN A 193 22.95 1.57 1.86
N PHE A 194 22.78 2.82 2.28
CA PHE A 194 21.48 3.47 2.38
C PHE A 194 21.46 4.77 1.57
N THR A 195 20.48 4.91 0.68
CA THR A 195 20.35 6.06 -0.22
C THR A 195 18.93 6.59 -0.23
N GLU A 196 18.79 7.91 -0.07
CA GLU A 196 17.54 8.63 -0.29
C GLU A 196 17.30 8.82 -1.79
N ARG A 197 16.15 8.39 -2.30
CA ARG A 197 15.80 8.60 -3.72
C ARG A 197 15.47 10.05 -4.06
N ASP A 198 15.04 10.81 -3.06
CA ASP A 198 14.87 12.25 -3.16
C ASP A 198 15.60 12.92 -1.99
N PRO A 199 16.89 13.31 -2.17
CA PRO A 199 17.70 13.93 -1.13
C PRO A 199 17.11 15.25 -0.60
N TRP A 200 16.26 15.92 -1.39
CA TRP A 200 15.60 17.16 -0.97
C TRP A 200 14.46 16.89 0.01
N ALA A 201 13.92 15.68 -0.01
CA ALA A 201 12.85 15.23 0.87
C ALA A 201 13.35 14.65 2.20
N ARG A 202 14.66 14.44 2.39
CA ARG A 202 15.26 13.96 3.63
C ARG A 202 14.52 12.73 4.20
N GLN A 203 14.04 12.78 5.45
CA GLN A 203 13.24 11.72 6.08
C GLN A 203 11.87 11.47 5.43
N GLY A 204 11.37 12.42 4.62
CA GLY A 204 10.21 12.21 3.76
C GLY A 204 10.53 11.53 2.44
N SER A 205 11.79 11.17 2.18
CA SER A 205 12.21 10.51 0.96
C SER A 205 11.78 9.04 0.91
N LEU A 206 11.76 8.50 -0.31
CA LEU A 206 11.75 7.06 -0.52
C LEU A 206 13.16 6.51 -0.31
N TYR A 207 13.27 5.38 0.40
CA TYR A 207 14.55 4.79 0.73
C TYR A 207 14.91 3.62 -0.19
N ILE A 208 16.14 3.62 -0.68
CA ILE A 208 16.82 2.45 -1.25
C ILE A 208 17.86 2.00 -0.25
N SER A 209 17.91 0.69 -0.03
CA SER A 209 18.92 0.05 0.79
C SER A 209 19.54 -1.09 0.01
N GLU A 210 20.83 -1.32 0.21
CA GLU A 210 21.57 -2.40 -0.38
C GLU A 210 22.42 -3.10 0.67
N CYS A 211 22.57 -4.41 0.52
CA CYS A 211 23.38 -5.26 1.37
C CYS A 211 24.46 -6.00 0.57
N PRO A 212 25.55 -6.43 1.23
CA PRO A 212 26.55 -7.27 0.60
C PRO A 212 26.03 -8.69 0.32
N ASP A 213 26.66 -9.35 -0.65
CA ASP A 213 26.34 -10.64 -1.26
C ASP A 213 25.43 -11.61 -0.46
N ASN A 214 24.28 -11.92 -1.06
CA ASN A 214 23.21 -12.82 -0.61
C ASN A 214 22.45 -12.41 0.66
N LEU A 215 22.68 -11.21 1.18
CA LEU A 215 21.90 -10.65 2.27
C LEU A 215 20.81 -9.72 1.76
N TYR A 216 19.70 -9.69 2.47
CA TYR A 216 18.58 -8.81 2.18
C TYR A 216 18.63 -7.63 3.15
N PRO A 217 18.45 -6.38 2.66
CA PRO A 217 18.18 -5.28 3.54
C PRO A 217 16.79 -5.44 4.14
N MET A 218 16.74 -5.43 5.47
CA MET A 218 15.52 -5.56 6.24
C MET A 218 15.35 -4.34 7.14
N LEU A 219 14.09 -3.94 7.32
CA LEU A 219 13.74 -2.97 8.33
C LEU A 219 13.38 -3.73 9.60
N HIS A 220 14.19 -3.55 10.63
CA HIS A 220 13.97 -4.15 11.94
C HIS A 220 13.19 -3.18 12.82
N SER A 221 12.11 -3.70 13.40
CA SER A 221 11.32 -3.15 14.52
C SER A 221 11.48 -4.09 15.70
N THR A 222 11.40 -3.58 16.92
CA THR A 222 11.58 -4.35 18.18
C THR A 222 10.84 -5.72 18.19
N ASP A 223 9.72 -5.83 17.48
CA ASP A 223 8.85 -7.02 17.43
C ASP A 223 8.73 -7.67 16.04
N ALA A 224 9.45 -7.17 15.02
CA ALA A 224 9.31 -7.68 13.66
C ALA A 224 10.49 -7.31 12.76
N TYR A 225 10.87 -8.24 11.90
CA TYR A 225 11.60 -7.95 10.68
C TYR A 225 10.62 -7.65 9.55
N ILE A 226 10.97 -6.72 8.67
CA ILE A 226 10.17 -6.32 7.50
C ILE A 226 11.03 -6.42 6.24
N THR A 227 10.53 -7.16 5.27
CA THR A 227 11.10 -7.22 3.91
C THR A 227 10.14 -6.58 2.92
N THR A 228 10.67 -5.89 1.93
CA THR A 228 9.85 -5.12 0.97
C THR A 228 9.34 -5.96 -0.19
N GLY A 229 9.89 -7.17 -0.37
CA GLY A 229 9.97 -7.80 -1.69
C GLY A 229 10.83 -6.97 -2.65
N GLY A 230 11.10 -7.44 -3.87
CA GLY A 230 11.87 -6.65 -4.82
C GLY A 230 11.93 -7.23 -6.22
N ALA A 231 11.75 -6.43 -7.27
CA ALA A 231 11.71 -6.92 -8.65
C ALA A 231 13.08 -7.14 -9.32
N ARG A 232 14.19 -6.71 -8.69
CA ARG A 232 15.51 -6.63 -9.35
C ARG A 232 16.55 -7.60 -8.80
N LYS A 233 16.90 -7.49 -7.52
CA LYS A 233 17.94 -8.30 -6.87
C LYS A 233 17.61 -8.51 -5.39
N PRO A 234 17.98 -9.65 -4.80
CA PRO A 234 17.79 -9.91 -3.37
C PRO A 234 18.56 -8.92 -2.49
N GLU A 235 19.72 -8.46 -2.94
CA GLU A 235 20.58 -7.49 -2.25
C GLU A 235 19.99 -6.09 -2.13
N SER A 236 18.92 -5.74 -2.88
CA SER A 236 18.39 -4.37 -2.97
C SER A 236 16.95 -4.30 -2.47
N GLY A 237 16.69 -3.44 -1.49
CA GLY A 237 15.37 -3.20 -0.90
C GLY A 237 14.87 -1.79 -1.17
N ILE A 238 13.57 -1.67 -1.48
CA ILE A 238 12.90 -0.40 -1.74
C ILE A 238 11.72 -0.27 -0.76
N PHE A 239 11.78 0.68 0.16
CA PHE A 239 10.82 0.79 1.26
C PHE A 239 9.75 1.86 0.96
N GLU A 240 9.04 1.70 -0.18
CA GLU A 240 8.04 2.67 -0.64
C GLU A 240 6.76 2.73 0.22
N GLU A 241 6.43 1.63 0.90
CA GLU A 241 5.33 1.54 1.86
C GLU A 241 5.73 2.03 3.27
N LEU A 242 6.94 2.59 3.46
CA LEU A 242 7.39 3.17 4.73
C LEU A 242 7.01 4.66 4.81
N PHE A 243 6.14 5.01 5.75
CA PHE A 243 5.67 6.38 5.95
C PHE A 243 5.41 6.66 7.43
N CYS A 244 5.35 7.94 7.78
CA CYS A 244 5.18 8.36 9.16
C CYS A 244 3.74 8.73 9.48
N VAL A 245 3.28 8.27 10.65
CA VAL A 245 1.93 8.50 11.12
C VAL A 245 1.90 9.31 12.41
N LYS A 246 1.06 10.35 12.45
CA LYS A 246 0.73 11.07 13.69
C LYS A 246 -0.16 10.19 14.56
N VAL A 247 0.38 9.66 15.66
CA VAL A 247 -0.36 8.78 16.57
C VAL A 247 -1.25 9.60 17.51
N ASN A 248 -0.75 10.74 17.95
CA ASN A 248 -1.48 11.76 18.73
C ASN A 248 -0.77 13.12 18.54
N ASP A 249 -1.15 14.14 19.31
CA ASP A 249 -0.59 15.49 19.15
C ASP A 249 0.91 15.61 19.43
N THR A 250 1.48 14.68 20.18
CA THR A 250 2.89 14.72 20.61
C THR A 250 3.74 13.59 20.05
N ALA A 251 3.13 12.57 19.43
CA ALA A 251 3.82 11.34 19.02
C ALA A 251 3.63 11.00 17.54
N PHE A 252 4.72 10.56 16.94
CA PHE A 252 4.80 10.08 15.56
C PHE A 252 5.44 8.68 15.55
N ALA A 253 4.94 7.80 14.69
CA ALA A 253 5.47 6.45 14.54
C ALA A 253 5.61 6.07 13.07
N TRP A 254 6.62 5.26 12.77
CA TRP A 254 6.79 4.67 11.44
C TRP A 254 5.78 3.55 11.23
N TYR A 255 5.27 3.47 10.01
CA TYR A 255 4.41 2.38 9.56
C TYR A 255 4.95 1.82 8.26
N PHE A 256 4.90 0.50 8.12
CA PHE A 256 5.11 -0.18 6.84
C PHE A 256 3.84 -0.94 6.44
N ALA A 257 3.27 -0.58 5.28
CA ALA A 257 1.90 -0.93 4.89
C ALA A 257 0.88 -0.45 5.95
N ASN A 258 0.58 -1.26 6.98
CA ASN A 258 -0.23 -0.86 8.13
C ASN A 258 0.32 -1.39 9.47
N LYS A 259 1.55 -1.93 9.47
CA LYS A 259 2.24 -2.35 10.69
C LYS A 259 2.96 -1.16 11.30
N GLN A 260 2.57 -0.78 12.50
CA GLN A 260 3.35 0.15 13.32
C GLN A 260 4.72 -0.46 13.65
N LEU A 261 5.77 0.34 13.52
CA LEU A 261 7.15 -0.03 13.78
C LEU A 261 7.69 0.76 14.97
N ASN A 262 8.41 0.08 15.86
CA ASN A 262 8.95 0.64 17.09
C ASN A 262 10.46 0.46 17.11
N SER A 263 11.20 1.56 17.33
CA SER A 263 12.67 1.61 17.28
C SER A 263 13.16 1.04 15.95
N VAL A 264 13.21 1.88 14.92
CA VAL A 264 13.38 1.40 13.54
C VAL A 264 14.84 1.49 13.12
N TRP A 265 15.40 0.40 12.57
CA TRP A 265 16.71 0.43 11.95
C TRP A 265 16.84 -0.51 10.76
N PHE A 266 17.73 -0.17 9.84
CA PHE A 266 18.08 -1.04 8.72
C PHE A 266 19.23 -1.96 9.09
N GLU A 267 19.12 -3.22 8.69
CA GLU A 267 20.20 -4.21 8.81
C GLU A 267 20.15 -5.24 7.68
N CYS A 268 21.24 -5.99 7.52
CA CYS A 268 21.39 -7.00 6.48
C CYS A 268 21.35 -8.39 7.08
N HIS A 269 20.40 -9.22 6.64
CA HIS A 269 20.24 -10.61 7.09
C HIS A 269 19.85 -11.52 5.93
N SER A 270 20.05 -12.82 6.08
CA SER A 270 19.48 -13.78 5.14
C SER A 270 17.99 -14.03 5.43
N LEU A 271 17.19 -14.35 4.41
CA LEU A 271 15.79 -14.72 4.63
C LEU A 271 15.65 -16.02 5.43
N GLU A 272 16.58 -16.96 5.25
CA GLU A 272 16.57 -18.25 5.95
C GLU A 272 16.81 -18.05 7.46
N GLU A 273 17.75 -17.18 7.84
CA GLU A 273 18.03 -16.86 9.24
C GLU A 273 16.83 -16.22 9.94
N VAL A 274 16.15 -15.30 9.28
CA VAL A 274 15.07 -14.51 9.89
C VAL A 274 13.72 -15.22 9.83
N PHE A 275 13.41 -15.90 8.71
CA PHE A 275 12.10 -16.47 8.44
C PHE A 275 12.09 -17.99 8.33
N GLY A 276 13.24 -18.66 8.40
CA GLY A 276 13.35 -20.11 8.21
C GLY A 276 13.00 -20.57 6.80
N ALA A 277 12.98 -19.65 5.82
CA ALA A 277 12.69 -19.95 4.43
C ALA A 277 13.29 -18.89 3.48
N GLY A 278 13.82 -19.37 2.35
CA GLY A 278 14.25 -18.52 1.24
C GLY A 278 13.11 -17.80 0.50
N SER A 279 13.50 -16.89 -0.40
CA SER A 279 12.56 -16.09 -1.20
C SER A 279 11.72 -16.93 -2.16
N LYS A 280 10.45 -16.54 -2.34
CA LYS A 280 9.57 -17.07 -3.38
C LYS A 280 9.10 -15.94 -4.29
N CYS A 281 9.33 -16.11 -5.60
CA CYS A 281 8.82 -15.24 -6.66
C CYS A 281 9.12 -13.75 -6.54
N VAL A 282 10.09 -13.40 -5.69
CA VAL A 282 10.53 -12.06 -5.33
C VAL A 282 9.67 -11.26 -4.34
N CYS A 283 8.63 -11.87 -3.75
CA CYS A 283 7.83 -11.23 -2.69
C CYS A 283 8.41 -11.39 -1.28
N GLY A 284 9.52 -12.12 -1.14
CA GLY A 284 10.11 -12.50 0.14
C GLY A 284 9.81 -13.96 0.49
N ALA A 285 10.06 -14.33 1.74
CA ALA A 285 9.79 -15.66 2.25
C ALA A 285 8.28 -15.94 2.38
N PHE A 286 7.92 -17.22 2.37
CA PHE A 286 6.59 -17.72 2.74
C PHE A 286 6.77 -19.09 3.42
N PRO A 287 7.21 -19.13 4.69
CA PRO A 287 7.48 -20.37 5.40
C PRO A 287 6.21 -21.17 5.70
N GLN A 288 6.41 -22.47 5.89
CA GLN A 288 5.40 -23.40 6.39
C GLN A 288 5.56 -23.55 7.89
N ILE A 289 4.45 -23.40 8.62
CA ILE A 289 4.40 -23.65 10.06
C ILE A 289 4.04 -25.13 10.24
N ASN A 290 5.03 -25.91 10.67
CA ASN A 290 4.91 -27.37 10.87
C ASN A 290 4.96 -27.78 12.34
N ASN A 291 5.27 -26.87 13.25
CA ASN A 291 5.41 -27.15 14.67
C ASN A 291 5.00 -25.95 15.53
N ARG A 292 4.86 -26.19 16.83
CA ARG A 292 4.38 -25.20 17.80
C ARG A 292 5.33 -24.01 17.97
N ASN A 293 6.64 -24.25 18.01
CA ASN A 293 7.62 -23.20 18.17
C ASN A 293 7.58 -22.20 17.00
N ASP A 294 7.30 -22.68 15.79
CA ASP A 294 7.09 -21.78 14.65
C ASP A 294 5.77 -21.05 14.74
N LEU A 295 4.69 -21.72 15.14
CA LEU A 295 3.38 -21.08 15.31
C LEU A 295 3.45 -19.93 16.32
N GLU A 296 4.11 -20.12 17.46
CA GLU A 296 4.27 -19.10 18.51
C GLU A 296 5.00 -17.84 18.03
N LYS A 297 5.87 -17.94 17.01
CA LYS A 297 6.53 -16.76 16.40
C LYS A 297 5.55 -15.90 15.60
N TYR A 298 4.53 -16.52 15.00
CA TYR A 298 3.59 -15.85 14.09
C TYR A 298 2.23 -15.55 14.72
N ASP A 299 1.80 -16.33 15.70
CA ASP A 299 0.56 -16.14 16.46
C ASP A 299 0.71 -15.07 17.54
N ARG A 300 0.84 -13.82 17.09
CA ARG A 300 1.13 -12.66 17.95
C ARG A 300 0.11 -12.41 19.07
N LYS A 301 -1.12 -12.93 18.92
CA LYS A 301 -2.20 -12.80 19.91
C LYS A 301 -2.40 -14.05 20.76
N GLY A 302 -1.73 -15.16 20.43
CA GLY A 302 -1.88 -16.44 21.13
C GLY A 302 -3.25 -17.10 20.94
N GLU A 303 -3.98 -16.73 19.87
CA GLU A 303 -5.34 -17.23 19.60
C GLU A 303 -5.33 -18.73 19.20
N TYR A 304 -4.20 -19.22 18.70
CA TYR A 304 -4.01 -20.57 18.16
C TYR A 304 -3.05 -21.41 19.00
N LYS A 305 -2.63 -20.92 20.19
CA LYS A 305 -1.63 -21.58 21.05
C LYS A 305 -1.95 -23.05 21.37
N ASP A 306 -3.23 -23.43 21.46
CA ASP A 306 -3.67 -24.79 21.83
C ASP A 306 -4.21 -25.60 20.64
N VAL A 307 -4.12 -25.04 19.43
CA VAL A 307 -4.66 -25.67 18.22
C VAL A 307 -3.68 -26.73 17.69
N GLN A 308 -4.22 -27.84 17.19
CA GLN A 308 -3.42 -28.88 16.54
C GLN A 308 -2.97 -28.44 15.15
N ILE A 309 -1.68 -28.64 14.85
CA ILE A 309 -1.08 -28.37 13.54
C ILE A 309 -1.15 -29.67 12.72
N GLY A 310 -1.72 -29.59 11.52
CA GLY A 310 -1.82 -30.69 10.56
C GLY A 310 -0.71 -30.64 9.53
N ALA A 311 -0.65 -31.64 8.65
CA ALA A 311 0.34 -31.65 7.58
C ALA A 311 0.05 -30.57 6.52
N ASN A 312 1.10 -29.90 6.06
CA ASN A 312 1.05 -28.96 4.95
C ASN A 312 1.31 -29.69 3.63
N ASN A 313 0.28 -29.89 2.79
CA ASN A 313 0.40 -30.55 1.48
C ASN A 313 0.48 -29.55 0.32
N TRP A 314 1.15 -28.42 0.54
CA TRP A 314 1.27 -27.34 -0.43
C TRP A 314 2.72 -26.87 -0.54
N SER A 315 3.00 -26.02 -1.53
CA SER A 315 4.31 -25.38 -1.67
C SER A 315 4.11 -23.95 -2.18
N ALA A 316 4.77 -23.00 -1.50
CA ALA A 316 4.68 -21.60 -1.88
C ALA A 316 5.25 -21.36 -3.28
N SER A 317 4.46 -20.68 -4.11
CA SER A 317 4.81 -20.25 -5.47
C SER A 317 4.30 -18.82 -5.71
N CYS A 318 4.32 -18.34 -6.96
CA CYS A 318 3.87 -16.97 -7.26
C CYS A 318 2.34 -16.84 -7.17
N LYS A 319 1.62 -17.95 -7.37
CA LYS A 319 0.18 -18.06 -7.23
C LYS A 319 -0.13 -19.50 -6.83
N PHE A 320 -0.65 -19.71 -5.62
CA PHE A 320 -0.86 -21.05 -5.09
C PHE A 320 -2.05 -21.08 -4.12
N ASN A 321 -2.55 -22.28 -3.88
CA ASN A 321 -3.50 -22.57 -2.80
C ASN A 321 -2.77 -23.34 -1.69
N MET A 322 -3.28 -23.23 -0.48
CA MET A 322 -2.86 -24.10 0.62
C MET A 322 -3.88 -25.23 0.74
N GLU A 323 -3.43 -26.44 0.43
CA GLU A 323 -4.21 -27.66 0.62
C GLU A 323 -3.83 -28.31 1.95
N CYS A 324 -4.83 -28.53 2.80
CA CYS A 324 -4.67 -29.13 4.11
C CYS A 324 -5.33 -30.52 4.15
N GLU A 325 -4.87 -31.35 5.09
CA GLU A 325 -5.53 -32.63 5.38
C GLU A 325 -7.00 -32.44 5.77
N LYS A 326 -7.81 -33.47 5.53
CA LYS A 326 -9.25 -33.42 5.83
C LYS A 326 -9.48 -33.07 7.31
N GLY A 327 -10.30 -32.04 7.54
CA GLY A 327 -10.61 -31.53 8.88
C GLY A 327 -9.73 -30.36 9.34
N TYR A 328 -8.61 -30.09 8.64
CA TYR A 328 -7.76 -28.94 8.90
C TYR A 328 -8.07 -27.79 7.96
N THR A 329 -7.86 -26.58 8.46
CA THR A 329 -8.12 -25.34 7.75
C THR A 329 -6.82 -24.60 7.49
N ALA A 330 -6.64 -24.11 6.27
CA ALA A 330 -5.51 -23.27 5.91
C ALA A 330 -5.63 -21.88 6.54
N VAL A 331 -4.60 -21.47 7.29
CA VAL A 331 -4.51 -20.17 7.96
C VAL A 331 -3.20 -19.49 7.57
N VAL A 332 -3.27 -18.23 7.18
CA VAL A 332 -2.10 -17.41 6.87
C VAL A 332 -1.91 -16.35 7.94
N PHE A 333 -0.73 -16.36 8.57
CA PHE A 333 -0.28 -15.37 9.52
C PHE A 333 0.51 -14.27 8.81
N SER A 334 0.57 -13.07 9.40
CA SER A 334 1.38 -11.97 8.87
C SER A 334 1.77 -10.98 9.96
N ALA A 335 2.79 -10.15 9.67
CA ALA A 335 3.24 -9.13 10.60
C ALA A 335 2.26 -7.95 10.72
N ASN A 336 1.41 -7.71 9.73
CA ASN A 336 0.60 -6.50 9.60
C ASN A 336 -0.93 -6.75 9.65
N TYR A 337 -1.37 -8.00 9.66
CA TYR A 337 -2.79 -8.36 9.69
C TYR A 337 -3.03 -9.53 10.64
N ASP A 338 -4.27 -9.63 11.13
CA ASP A 338 -4.69 -10.78 11.93
C ASP A 338 -4.70 -12.06 11.08
N PRO A 339 -4.61 -13.26 11.68
CA PRO A 339 -4.56 -14.50 10.93
C PRO A 339 -5.75 -14.65 9.98
N ILE A 340 -5.48 -14.96 8.71
CA ILE A 340 -6.49 -15.06 7.66
C ILE A 340 -6.80 -16.53 7.41
N ILE A 341 -8.04 -16.93 7.70
CA ILE A 341 -8.59 -18.22 7.28
C ILE A 341 -8.86 -18.17 5.78
N LEU A 342 -8.30 -19.11 5.01
CA LEU A 342 -8.51 -19.15 3.57
C LEU A 342 -9.90 -19.66 3.22
N THR A 343 -10.55 -19.00 2.26
CA THR A 343 -11.89 -19.33 1.76
C THR A 343 -11.85 -19.93 0.35
N GLY A 344 -10.75 -20.59 -0.01
CA GLY A 344 -10.54 -21.21 -1.32
C GLY A 344 -9.94 -20.28 -2.39
N ASN A 345 -9.57 -19.05 -2.04
CA ASN A 345 -8.89 -18.13 -2.96
C ASN A 345 -7.38 -18.36 -3.00
N TYR A 346 -6.78 -18.00 -4.13
CA TYR A 346 -5.33 -18.06 -4.31
C TYR A 346 -4.58 -17.04 -3.46
N ILE A 347 -3.47 -17.48 -2.90
CA ILE A 347 -2.41 -16.61 -2.41
C ILE A 347 -1.58 -16.18 -3.61
N THR A 348 -1.29 -14.87 -3.73
CA THR A 348 -0.58 -14.33 -4.90
C THR A 348 0.60 -13.44 -4.50
N CYS A 349 1.72 -13.63 -5.19
CA CYS A 349 2.84 -12.69 -5.26
C CYS A 349 2.69 -11.87 -6.54
N THR A 350 2.39 -10.59 -6.42
CA THR A 350 2.11 -9.72 -7.57
C THR A 350 2.64 -8.32 -7.34
N TYR A 351 2.59 -7.46 -8.36
CA TYR A 351 3.07 -6.08 -8.26
C TYR A 351 2.38 -5.32 -7.14
N ASN A 352 3.17 -4.56 -6.38
CA ASN A 352 2.62 -3.61 -5.45
C ASN A 352 1.81 -2.55 -6.23
N PRO A 353 0.56 -2.24 -5.86
CA PRO A 353 -0.23 -1.21 -6.53
C PRO A 353 0.40 0.20 -6.49
N LEU A 354 1.36 0.47 -5.60
CA LEU A 354 2.21 1.67 -5.62
C LEU A 354 3.33 1.61 -6.65
N SER A 355 3.82 0.41 -6.98
CA SER A 355 5.11 0.30 -7.63
C SER A 355 5.40 -0.98 -8.41
N ASN A 356 6.03 -0.81 -9.57
CA ASN A 356 6.55 -1.91 -10.39
C ASN A 356 7.92 -2.41 -9.94
N TRP A 357 8.54 -1.73 -8.98
CA TRP A 357 9.82 -2.16 -8.42
C TRP A 357 9.63 -3.18 -7.31
N LEU A 358 8.41 -3.30 -6.79
CA LEU A 358 8.07 -4.14 -5.66
C LEU A 358 7.01 -5.15 -6.07
N ARG A 359 7.17 -6.38 -5.58
CA ARG A 359 6.09 -7.35 -5.52
C ARG A 359 5.77 -7.64 -4.08
N ALA A 360 4.49 -7.89 -3.84
CA ALA A 360 3.91 -8.03 -2.54
C ALA A 360 3.02 -9.29 -2.48
N TRP A 361 2.93 -9.87 -1.29
CA TRP A 361 2.01 -10.95 -1.00
C TRP A 361 0.60 -10.42 -0.78
N PHE A 362 -0.37 -11.07 -1.43
CA PHE A 362 -1.80 -10.84 -1.25
C PHE A 362 -2.51 -12.16 -0.90
N VAL A 363 -3.34 -12.11 0.15
CA VAL A 363 -4.11 -13.26 0.67
C VAL A 363 -5.54 -12.79 0.88
N ASN A 364 -6.54 -13.43 0.24
CA ASN A 364 -7.91 -12.89 0.16
C ASN A 364 -7.90 -11.40 -0.22
N SER A 365 -6.95 -11.06 -1.11
CA SER A 365 -6.70 -9.71 -1.62
C SER A 365 -6.21 -8.69 -0.59
N VAL A 366 -5.90 -9.13 0.63
CA VAL A 366 -5.25 -8.33 1.67
C VAL A 366 -3.76 -8.32 1.41
N ARG A 367 -3.17 -7.12 1.37
CA ARG A 367 -1.71 -6.96 1.37
C ARG A 367 -1.15 -7.45 2.73
N VAL A 368 -0.40 -8.53 2.72
CA VAL A 368 0.22 -9.12 3.93
C VAL A 368 1.74 -9.01 3.90
N VAL A 369 2.35 -8.72 5.03
CA VAL A 369 3.80 -8.51 5.21
C VAL A 369 4.39 -9.73 5.91
N ASN A 370 5.46 -10.29 5.32
CA ASN A 370 6.16 -11.48 5.81
C ASN A 370 5.22 -12.61 6.24
N PRO A 371 4.37 -13.10 5.32
CA PRO A 371 3.36 -14.09 5.65
C PRO A 371 3.95 -15.48 5.90
N ALA A 372 3.26 -16.29 6.70
CA ALA A 372 3.55 -17.70 6.94
C ALA A 372 2.25 -18.50 6.93
N GLY A 373 2.28 -19.74 6.43
CA GLY A 373 1.08 -20.58 6.30
C GLY A 373 1.09 -21.78 7.25
N ALA A 374 -0.06 -22.12 7.81
CA ALA A 374 -0.28 -23.32 8.62
C ALA A 374 -1.57 -24.04 8.20
N CYS A 375 -1.63 -25.36 8.44
CA CYS A 375 -2.86 -26.13 8.46
C CYS A 375 -3.26 -26.39 9.92
N LEU A 376 -4.42 -25.87 10.35
CA LEU A 376 -4.83 -25.87 11.76
C LEU A 376 -6.19 -26.56 11.95
N LEU A 377 -6.32 -27.37 13.01
CA LEU A 377 -7.58 -27.99 13.39
C LEU A 377 -8.42 -26.97 14.18
N LEU A 378 -9.20 -26.16 13.46
CA LEU A 378 -10.01 -25.14 14.11
C LEU A 378 -11.26 -25.77 14.77
N PRO A 379 -11.72 -25.21 15.91
CA PRO A 379 -13.02 -25.59 16.46
C PRO A 379 -14.10 -25.42 15.39
N GLN A 380 -14.97 -26.42 15.23
CA GLN A 380 -16.14 -26.23 14.38
C GLN A 380 -16.98 -25.10 14.99
N THR A 381 -17.14 -24.01 14.24
CA THR A 381 -18.12 -22.99 14.59
C THR A 381 -19.50 -23.65 14.52
N PRO A 382 -20.31 -23.65 15.60
CA PRO A 382 -21.62 -24.29 15.64
C PRO A 382 -22.57 -23.85 14.53
#